data_AF-A0A6C0LHB2-F1
#
_entry.id   AF-A0A6C0LHB2-F1
#
_cell.length_a   1.000
_cell.length_b   1.000
_cell.length_c   1.000
_cell.angle_alpha   90.00
_cell.angle_beta   90.00
_cell.angle_gamma   90.00
#
_symmetry.space_group_name_H-M   'P 1'
#
loop_
_entity.id
_entity.type
_entity.pdbx_description
1 polymer ?
#
loop_
_entity_poly.entity_id
_entity_poly.type
_entity_poly.pdbx_seq_one_letter_code
_entity_poly.pdbx_strand_id
1 'polypeptide(L)'
;MEIAKRDAKIELLKHELEQRRKYLMDKAKEVQDVSKENVFLVDIARDYMSVLGPMKREKEAQIKALKELSSYISKVTGDIDDSEKLLEQSKQQQSVLLREIESIQGELREMV
;
A
#
# COMPACT_ATOMS: atom_id res chain seq x y z
N MET A 1 -56.26 20.12 -39.45
CA MET A 1 -55.26 19.03 -39.48
C MET A 1 -53.87 19.45 -39.02
N GLU A 2 -53.39 20.66 -39.34
CA GLU A 2 -52.06 21.11 -38.93
C GLU A 2 -51.87 21.31 -37.42
N ILE A 3 -52.92 21.75 -36.70
CA ILE A 3 -52.85 21.97 -35.24
C ILE A 3 -52.65 20.65 -34.48
N ALA A 4 -53.41 19.60 -34.83
CA ALA A 4 -53.29 18.29 -34.20
C ALA A 4 -51.91 17.62 -34.42
N LYS A 5 -51.29 17.83 -35.59
CA LYS A 5 -49.92 17.37 -35.86
C LYS A 5 -48.88 18.14 -35.03
N ARG A 6 -49.13 19.42 -34.79
CA ARG A 6 -48.28 20.28 -33.95
C ARG A 6 -48.36 19.88 -32.49
N ASP A 7 -49.56 19.61 -31.98
CA ASP A 7 -49.77 19.15 -30.60
C ASP A 7 -49.15 17.77 -30.36
N ALA A 8 -49.33 16.83 -31.31
CA ALA A 8 -48.67 15.52 -31.24
C ALA A 8 -47.14 15.64 -31.20
N LYS A 9 -46.56 16.58 -31.96
CA LYS A 9 -45.12 16.83 -31.95
C LYS A 9 -44.64 17.48 -30.65
N ILE A 10 -45.44 18.36 -30.06
CA ILE A 10 -45.16 18.97 -28.75
C ILE A 10 -45.18 17.91 -27.65
N GLU A 11 -46.15 17.00 -27.65
CA GLU A 11 -46.22 15.91 -26.67
C GLU A 11 -45.05 14.93 -26.81
N LEU A 12 -44.66 14.60 -28.05
CA LEU A 12 -43.51 13.74 -28.30
C LEU A 12 -42.20 14.38 -27.82
N LEU A 13 -42.04 15.69 -28.04
CA LEU A 13 -40.90 16.46 -27.53
C LEU A 13 -40.91 16.56 -26.01
N LYS A 14 -42.06 16.75 -25.36
CA LYS A 14 -42.17 16.75 -23.90
C LYS A 14 -41.76 15.40 -23.31
N HIS A 15 -42.22 14.31 -23.93
CA HIS A 15 -41.87 12.96 -23.50
C HIS A 15 -40.37 12.70 -23.63
N GLU A 16 -39.77 13.09 -24.75
CA GLU A 16 -38.32 12.97 -24.95
C GLU A 16 -37.53 13.84 -23.94
N LEU A 17 -38.05 15.01 -23.60
CA LEU A 17 -37.44 15.91 -22.61
C LEU A 17 -37.50 15.32 -21.20
N GLU A 18 -38.61 14.68 -20.82
CA GLU A 18 -38.73 13.93 -19.57
C GLU A 18 -37.80 12.73 -19.52
N GLN A 19 -37.72 11.94 -20.60
CA GLN A 19 -36.80 10.81 -20.69
C GLN A 19 -35.33 11.25 -20.54
N ARG A 20 -34.94 12.34 -21.21
CA ARG A 20 -33.59 12.91 -21.09
C ARG A 20 -33.32 13.44 -19.69
N ARG A 21 -34.29 14.10 -19.04
CA ARG A 21 -34.15 14.54 -17.65
C ARG A 21 -33.93 13.37 -16.70
N LYS A 22 -34.71 12.30 -16.85
CA LYS A 22 -34.56 11.10 -16.04
C LYS A 22 -33.18 10.45 -16.24
N TYR A 23 -32.75 10.30 -17.49
CA TYR A 23 -31.43 9.77 -17.82
C TYR A 23 -30.29 10.57 -17.17
N LEU A 24 -30.36 11.90 -17.22
CA LEU A 24 -29.34 12.77 -16.59
C LEU A 24 -29.33 12.63 -15.06
N MET A 25 -30.50 12.49 -14.42
CA MET A 25 -30.58 12.25 -12.98
C MET A 25 -29.97 10.89 -12.59
N ASP A 26 -30.28 9.84 -13.35
CA ASP A 26 -29.73 8.50 -13.12
C ASP A 26 -28.21 8.51 -13.28
N LYS A 27 -27.68 9.19 -14.30
CA LYS A 27 -26.23 9.37 -14.50
C LYS A 27 -25.56 10.20 -13.41
N ALA A 28 -26.21 11.26 -12.92
CA ALA A 28 -25.67 12.04 -11.81
C ALA A 28 -25.57 11.19 -10.53
N LYS A 29 -26.54 10.31 -10.28
CA LYS A 29 -26.52 9.38 -9.16
C LYS A 29 -25.40 8.35 -9.29
N GLU A 30 -25.24 7.76 -10.48
CA GLU A 30 -24.15 6.83 -10.77
C GLU A 30 -22.78 7.47 -10.55
N VAL A 31 -22.57 8.70 -11.04
CA VAL A 31 -21.32 9.46 -10.81
C VAL A 31 -21.11 9.74 -9.33
N GLN A 32 -22.16 10.08 -8.59
CA GLN A 32 -22.06 10.33 -7.16
C GLN A 32 -21.65 9.08 -6.39
N ASP A 33 -22.20 7.91 -6.73
CA ASP A 33 -21.89 6.65 -6.06
C ASP A 33 -20.47 6.19 -6.39
N VAL A 34 -20.05 6.27 -7.66
CA VAL A 34 -18.65 6.01 -8.08
C VAL A 34 -17.68 7.00 -7.41
N SER A 35 -18.08 8.25 -7.23
CA SER A 35 -17.25 9.25 -6.54
C SER A 35 -17.05 8.90 -5.06
N LYS A 36 -18.07 8.37 -4.37
CA LYS A 36 -17.94 7.93 -2.98
C LYS A 36 -17.01 6.74 -2.85
N GLU A 37 -17.14 5.76 -3.76
CA GLU A 37 -16.24 4.61 -3.82
C GLU A 37 -14.79 5.05 -4.04
N ASN A 38 -14.56 6.01 -4.94
CA ASN A 38 -13.22 6.56 -5.15
C ASN A 38 -12.66 7.26 -3.90
N VAL A 39 -13.46 8.06 -3.19
CA VAL A 39 -13.03 8.69 -1.92
C VAL A 39 -12.66 7.63 -0.89
N PHE A 40 -13.49 6.60 -0.75
CA PHE A 40 -13.23 5.50 0.17
C PHE A 40 -11.94 4.75 -0.18
N LEU A 41 -11.70 4.44 -1.45
CA LEU A 41 -10.46 3.79 -1.91
C LEU A 41 -9.23 4.68 -1.69
N VAL A 42 -9.36 5.98 -1.87
CA VAL A 42 -8.29 6.96 -1.59
C VAL A 42 -7.95 7.00 -0.11
N ASP A 43 -8.96 6.95 0.76
CA ASP A 43 -8.73 6.92 2.20
C ASP A 43 -8.12 5.59 2.66
N ILE A 44 -8.57 4.45 2.11
CA ILE A 44 -7.93 3.14 2.34
C ILE A 44 -6.45 3.18 1.91
N ALA A 45 -6.16 3.67 0.70
CA ALA A 45 -4.79 3.75 0.21
C ALA A 45 -3.91 4.64 1.11
N ARG A 46 -4.48 5.73 1.62
CA ARG A 46 -3.80 6.61 2.59
C ARG A 46 -3.50 5.88 3.90
N ASP A 47 -4.46 5.13 4.43
CA ASP A 47 -4.28 4.36 5.66
C ASP A 47 -3.20 3.30 5.49
N TYR A 48 -3.20 2.55 4.38
CA TYR A 48 -2.13 1.61 4.06
C TYR A 48 -0.76 2.30 3.97
N MET A 49 -0.65 3.43 3.26
CA MET A 49 0.60 4.20 3.18
C MET A 49 1.06 4.73 4.55
N SER A 50 0.12 5.09 5.42
CA SER A 50 0.42 5.61 6.77
C SER A 50 1.08 4.57 7.66
N VAL A 51 0.75 3.29 7.49
CA VAL A 51 1.32 2.16 8.25
C VAL A 51 2.62 1.66 7.62
N LEU A 52 2.70 1.67 6.29
CA LEU A 52 3.84 1.13 5.54
C LEU A 52 5.13 1.93 5.77
N GLY A 53 5.01 3.26 5.92
CA GLY A 53 6.14 4.14 6.23
C GLY A 53 6.82 3.81 7.59
N PRO A 54 6.09 3.83 8.72
CA PRO A 54 6.61 3.40 10.02
C PRO A 54 7.17 1.99 10.01
N MET A 55 6.47 1.03 9.39
CA MET A 55 6.91 -0.37 9.32
C MET A 55 8.24 -0.52 8.57
N LYS A 56 8.44 0.24 7.48
CA LYS A 56 9.72 0.31 6.76
C LYS A 56 10.84 0.84 7.66
N ARG A 57 10.60 1.93 8.39
CA ARG A 57 11.60 2.52 9.31
C ARG A 57 11.98 1.55 10.43
N GLU A 58 11.02 0.80 10.95
CA GLU A 58 11.27 -0.19 11.99
C GLU A 58 12.16 -1.33 11.48
N LYS A 59 11.90 -1.85 10.27
CA LYS A 59 12.77 -2.85 9.62
C LYS A 59 14.18 -2.31 9.33
N GLU A 60 14.30 -1.05 8.90
CA GLU A 60 15.60 -0.39 8.72
C GLU A 60 16.36 -0.26 10.05
N ALA A 61 15.66 0.08 11.13
CA ALA A 61 16.23 0.14 12.47
C ALA A 61 16.68 -1.25 12.98
N GLN A 62 15.90 -2.30 12.71
CA GLN A 62 16.28 -3.69 13.02
C GLN A 62 17.57 -4.09 12.28
N ILE A 63 17.69 -3.80 10.98
CA ILE A 63 18.93 -4.05 10.23
C ILE A 63 20.12 -3.33 10.86
N LYS A 64 19.94 -2.08 11.29
CA LYS A 64 21.01 -1.30 11.92
C LYS A 64 21.45 -1.94 13.24
N ALA A 65 20.50 -2.35 14.09
CA ALA A 65 20.79 -3.04 15.35
C ALA A 65 21.50 -4.38 15.12
N LEU A 66 21.07 -5.18 14.13
CA LEU A 66 21.72 -6.44 13.78
C LEU A 66 23.17 -6.24 13.29
N LYS A 67 23.42 -5.17 12.52
CA LYS A 67 24.79 -4.80 12.11
C LYS A 67 25.66 -4.37 13.29
N GLU A 68 25.10 -3.60 14.22
CA GLU A 68 25.81 -3.21 15.44
C GLU A 68 26.15 -4.44 16.30
N LEU A 69 25.21 -5.37 16.48
CA LEU A 69 25.44 -6.64 17.16
C LEU A 69 26.53 -7.48 16.48
N SER A 70 26.48 -7.61 15.15
CA SER A 70 27.50 -8.33 14.39
C SER A 70 28.89 -7.69 14.53
N SER A 71 28.96 -6.35 14.52
CA SER A 71 30.20 -5.62 14.77
C SER A 71 30.73 -5.83 16.19
N TYR A 72 29.85 -5.83 17.19
CA TYR A 72 30.22 -6.10 18.58
C TYR A 72 30.77 -7.51 18.74
N ILE A 73 30.09 -8.53 18.20
CA ILE A 73 30.55 -9.92 18.18
C ILE A 73 31.93 -10.01 17.51
N SER A 74 32.13 -9.32 16.39
CA SER A 74 33.42 -9.31 15.68
C SER A 74 34.56 -8.74 16.53
N LYS A 75 34.32 -7.63 17.25
CA LYS A 75 35.31 -7.01 18.15
C LYS A 75 35.64 -7.91 19.34
N VAL A 76 34.60 -8.43 20.00
CA VAL A 76 34.76 -9.35 21.13
C VAL A 76 35.53 -10.61 20.72
N THR A 77 35.30 -11.13 19.51
CA THR A 77 36.05 -12.30 18.99
C THR A 77 37.51 -11.97 18.65
N GLY A 78 37.83 -10.71 18.32
CA GLY A 78 39.20 -10.28 18.02
C GLY A 78 40.04 -9.94 19.26
N ASP A 79 39.39 -9.52 20.35
CA ASP A 79 40.02 -9.14 21.62
C ASP A 79 40.22 -10.34 22.57
N ILE A 80 39.62 -11.48 22.25
CA ILE A 80 39.64 -12.70 23.06
C ILE A 80 40.71 -13.66 22.53
N ASP A 81 41.65 -14.04 23.40
CA ASP A 81 42.72 -15.03 23.14
C ASP A 81 42.22 -16.49 23.32
N ASP A 82 41.01 -16.82 22.80
CA ASP A 82 40.30 -18.06 23.18
C ASP A 82 40.19 -19.18 22.12
N SER A 83 40.15 -20.38 22.69
CA SER A 83 39.66 -21.67 22.21
C SER A 83 38.80 -21.64 20.94
N GLU A 84 39.22 -22.48 19.99
CA GLU A 84 38.56 -22.82 18.72
C GLU A 84 37.02 -22.95 18.81
N LYS A 85 36.50 -23.43 19.94
CA LYS A 85 35.06 -23.60 20.20
C LYS A 85 34.28 -22.29 20.32
N LEU A 86 34.85 -21.24 20.93
CA LEU A 86 34.21 -19.92 21.05
C LEU A 86 34.22 -19.19 19.70
N LEU A 87 35.29 -19.40 18.92
CA LEU A 87 35.44 -18.85 17.58
C LEU A 87 34.43 -19.47 16.60
N GLU A 88 34.20 -20.78 16.71
CA GLU A 88 33.15 -21.50 15.96
C GLU A 88 31.74 -20.97 16.31
N GLN A 89 31.44 -20.77 17.60
CA GLN A 89 30.16 -20.25 18.05
C GLN A 89 29.91 -18.82 17.57
N SER A 90 30.93 -17.97 17.61
CA SER A 90 30.84 -16.60 17.11
C SER A 90 30.54 -16.54 15.60
N LYS A 91 31.23 -17.39 14.81
CA LYS A 91 30.96 -17.52 13.36
C LYS A 91 29.53 -18.00 13.08
N GLN A 92 29.03 -18.96 13.86
CA GLN A 92 27.64 -19.42 13.74
C GLN A 92 26.64 -18.29 14.04
N GLN A 93 26.86 -17.53 15.12
CA GLN A 93 26.01 -16.39 15.46
C GLN A 93 26.01 -15.32 14.36
N GLN A 94 27.18 -14.99 13.79
CA GLN A 94 27.27 -14.06 12.66
C GLN A 94 26.53 -14.57 11.42
N SER A 95 26.63 -15.87 11.10
CA SER A 95 25.92 -16.47 9.97
C SER A 95 24.40 -16.39 10.13
N VAL A 96 23.89 -16.55 11.35
CA VAL A 96 22.46 -16.40 11.64
C VAL A 96 22.03 -14.94 11.49
N LEU A 97 22.80 -14.00 12.04
CA LEU A 97 22.51 -12.56 11.91
C LEU A 97 22.51 -12.09 10.45
N LEU A 98 23.45 -12.59 9.64
CA LEU A 98 23.50 -12.26 8.21
C LEU A 98 22.28 -12.78 7.45
N ARG A 99 21.84 -14.01 7.72
CA ARG A 99 20.62 -14.56 7.13
C ARG A 99 19.38 -13.76 7.52
N GLU A 100 19.30 -13.33 8.78
CA GLU A 100 18.19 -12.49 9.25
C GLU A 100 18.19 -11.13 8.55
N ILE A 101 19.37 -10.50 8.39
CA ILE A 101 19.51 -9.25 7.63
C ILE A 101 19.06 -9.44 6.18
N GLU A 102 19.46 -10.53 5.53
CA GLU A 102 19.06 -10.83 4.15
C GLU A 102 17.55 -11.05 4.02
N SER A 103 16.91 -11.72 4.99
CA SER A 103 15.46 -11.91 5.04
C SER A 103 14.74 -10.57 5.17
N ILE A 104 15.12 -9.74 6.15
CA ILE A 104 14.51 -8.41 6.37
C ILE A 104 14.72 -7.51 5.14
N GLN A 105 15.88 -7.59 4.49
CA GLN A 105 16.13 -6.88 3.23
C GLN A 105 15.26 -7.39 2.08
N GLY A 106 14.96 -8.70 2.03
CA GLY A 106 14.00 -9.29 1.11
C GLY A 106 12.60 -8.72 1.30
N GLU A 107 12.11 -8.76 2.54
CA GLU A 107 10.79 -8.21 2.89
C GLU A 107 10.69 -6.71 2.59
N LEU A 108 11.76 -5.93 2.83
CA LEU A 108 11.80 -4.51 2.49
C LEU A 108 11.73 -4.25 0.99
N ARG A 109 12.27 -5.15 0.15
CA ARG A 109 12.17 -5.04 -1.32
C ARG A 109 10.76 -5.34 -1.83
N GLU A 110 10.05 -6.26 -1.18
CA GLU A 110 8.66 -6.59 -1.52
C GLU A 110 7.65 -5.52 -1.07
N MET A 111 8.02 -4.69 -0.10
CA MET A 111 7.21 -3.56 0.38
C MET A 111 7.34 -2.29 -0.48
N VAL A 112 8.20 -2.29 -1.50
CA VAL A 112 8.42 -1.17 -2.46
C VAL A 112 7.64 -1.43 -3.75
#